data_AF-A0A850PI44-F1
#
_entry.id   AF-A0A850PI44-F1
#
_cell.length_a   1.000
_cell.length_b   1.000
_cell.length_c   1.000
_cell.angle_alpha   90.00
_cell.angle_beta   90.00
_cell.angle_gamma   90.00
#
_symmetry.space_group_name_H-M   'P 1'
#
loop_
_entity.id
_entity.type
_entity.pdbx_description
1 polymer ?
#
loop_
_entity_poly.entity_id
_entity_poly.type
_entity_poly.pdbx_seq_one_letter_code
_entity_poly.pdbx_strand_id
1 'polypeptide(L)'
;VAAPDIPADWRPERERVTGGPPDATLPPGALVMGILNATPDSFSNGGQHAQADDAIAAGRRMLAAGATILDIGGESTRPGAQPLPPGEEWRRVGPVIAGLRGAGGLISVDTRHAEVMARALEAGADVINDVSALAHDPDAAPMLARHTTPVILMHMRGTPETMNALAVYDDVAVDVVRELGARVAIAEDAGIARDRILVDPGFGFAKDAAQNITLLRRLPILANLGCRVLVGTSRKRFIGQITGVARADDRDPGTLAATLPGLDLPGALLRVHAVEPMIQALRVWQALHPSGRQATKQGVSPPSLQDRSTS
;
A
#
# COMPACT_ATOMS: atom_id res chain seq x y z
N VAL A 1 7.84 27.60 -22.78
CA VAL A 1 9.23 27.91 -22.40
C VAL A 1 10.03 26.66 -22.65
N ALA A 2 11.02 26.68 -23.54
CA ALA A 2 11.92 25.53 -23.70
C ALA A 2 12.51 25.24 -22.31
N ALA A 3 12.41 23.99 -21.85
CA ALA A 3 12.99 23.63 -20.56
C ALA A 3 14.48 24.02 -20.59
N PRO A 4 15.01 24.70 -19.57
CA PRO A 4 16.44 25.01 -19.51
C PRO A 4 17.24 23.72 -19.72
N ASP A 5 18.41 23.83 -20.35
CA ASP A 5 19.30 22.69 -20.58
C ASP A 5 19.62 22.00 -19.24
N ILE A 6 18.88 20.92 -18.94
CA ILE A 6 19.14 20.09 -17.78
C ILE A 6 20.53 19.47 -18.00
N PRO A 7 21.48 19.62 -17.05
CA PRO A 7 22.81 19.06 -17.19
C PRO A 7 22.78 17.57 -17.55
N ALA A 8 23.69 17.13 -18.43
CA ALA A 8 23.65 15.77 -18.97
C ALA A 8 23.83 14.68 -17.90
N ASP A 9 24.52 15.00 -16.81
CA ASP A 9 24.70 14.19 -15.60
C ASP A 9 23.41 13.98 -14.80
N TRP A 10 22.40 14.84 -14.98
CA TRP A 10 21.07 14.70 -14.36
C TRP A 10 20.10 13.84 -15.17
N ARG A 11 20.57 13.21 -16.26
CA ARG A 11 19.74 12.35 -17.10
C ARG A 11 19.04 11.23 -16.29
N PRO A 12 19.72 10.49 -15.39
CA PRO A 12 19.07 9.43 -14.60
C PRO A 12 17.95 9.96 -13.70
N GLU A 13 18.18 11.09 -13.02
CA GLU A 13 17.18 11.75 -12.16
C GLU A 13 15.99 12.23 -12.99
N ARG A 14 16.26 12.84 -14.15
CA ARG A 14 15.23 13.31 -15.06
C ARG A 14 14.38 12.14 -15.56
N GLU A 15 15.00 11.05 -16.00
CA GLU A 15 14.29 9.85 -16.45
C GLU A 15 13.44 9.25 -15.33
N ARG A 16 13.94 9.26 -14.10
CA ARG A 16 13.22 8.79 -12.92
C ARG A 16 12.00 9.64 -12.56
N VAL A 17 12.11 10.97 -12.65
CA VAL A 17 11.05 11.93 -12.27
C VAL A 17 10.02 12.14 -13.39
N THR A 18 10.47 12.10 -14.65
CA THR A 18 9.61 12.36 -15.82
C THR A 18 9.05 11.08 -16.45
N GLY A 19 9.68 9.94 -16.19
CA GLY A 19 9.14 8.62 -16.52
C GLY A 19 8.06 8.20 -15.53
N GLY A 20 7.17 7.32 -15.97
CA GLY A 20 6.36 6.54 -15.02
C GLY A 20 7.26 5.49 -14.34
N PRO A 21 7.07 5.21 -13.04
CA PRO A 21 7.78 4.11 -12.41
C PRO A 21 7.42 2.78 -13.10
N PRO A 22 8.28 1.76 -13.02
CA PRO A 22 7.91 0.40 -13.41
C PRO A 22 6.67 -0.07 -12.65
N ASP A 23 5.85 -0.93 -13.27
CA ASP A 23 4.63 -1.44 -12.66
C ASP A 23 4.86 -2.42 -11.49
N ALA A 24 6.13 -2.73 -11.16
CA ALA A 24 6.50 -3.66 -10.10
C ALA A 24 5.98 -5.08 -10.32
N THR A 25 5.92 -5.54 -11.58
CA THR A 25 5.26 -6.80 -12.01
C THR A 25 3.76 -6.90 -11.66
N LEU A 26 3.17 -5.80 -11.16
CA LEU A 26 1.75 -5.71 -10.88
C LEU A 26 1.00 -5.24 -12.15
N PRO A 27 -0.34 -5.36 -12.19
CA PRO A 27 -1.12 -4.78 -13.28
C PRO A 27 -0.89 -3.27 -13.41
N PRO A 28 -0.91 -2.73 -14.65
CA PRO A 28 -0.70 -1.32 -14.90
C PRO A 28 -1.85 -0.48 -14.35
N GLY A 29 -1.58 0.80 -14.08
CA GLY A 29 -2.58 1.75 -13.61
C GLY A 29 -2.84 1.67 -12.10
N ALA A 30 -3.76 2.50 -11.62
CA ALA A 30 -4.08 2.56 -10.21
C ALA A 30 -4.81 1.31 -9.74
N LEU A 31 -4.38 0.73 -8.62
CA LEU A 31 -4.91 -0.51 -8.06
C LEU A 31 -5.44 -0.29 -6.65
N VAL A 32 -6.40 -1.11 -6.24
CA VAL A 32 -6.92 -1.14 -4.87
C VAL A 32 -6.42 -2.39 -4.16
N MET A 33 -5.81 -2.18 -2.99
CA MET A 33 -5.34 -3.22 -2.08
C MET A 33 -6.27 -3.26 -0.86
N GLY A 34 -6.97 -4.38 -0.66
CA GLY A 34 -7.83 -4.60 0.49
C GLY A 34 -7.04 -5.06 1.72
N ILE A 35 -7.19 -4.38 2.85
CA ILE A 35 -6.55 -4.74 4.13
C ILE A 35 -7.31 -5.92 4.75
N LEU A 36 -6.65 -7.06 4.89
CA LEU A 36 -7.22 -8.27 5.49
C LEU A 36 -6.43 -8.68 6.72
N ASN A 37 -6.90 -8.28 7.90
CA ASN A 37 -6.25 -8.66 9.16
C ASN A 37 -6.64 -10.09 9.54
N ALA A 38 -5.65 -10.96 9.72
CA ALA A 38 -5.79 -12.31 10.27
C ALA A 38 -5.49 -12.32 11.78
N THR A 39 -5.84 -11.24 12.48
CA THR A 39 -5.67 -11.13 13.93
C THR A 39 -6.91 -11.66 14.66
N PRO A 40 -6.75 -12.24 15.86
CA PRO A 40 -7.88 -12.49 16.75
C PRO A 40 -8.56 -11.17 17.11
N ASP A 41 -9.64 -10.82 16.42
CA ASP A 41 -10.51 -9.75 16.91
C ASP A 41 -11.24 -10.27 18.16
N SER A 42 -11.48 -9.37 19.11
CA SER A 42 -11.85 -9.59 20.50
C SER A 42 -13.22 -10.26 20.76
N PHE A 43 -13.77 -11.02 19.81
CA PHE A 43 -15.10 -11.62 19.88
C PHE A 43 -15.23 -13.08 19.40
N SER A 44 -14.16 -13.78 19.03
CA SER A 44 -14.29 -15.17 18.55
C SER A 44 -13.96 -16.22 19.63
N ASN A 45 -14.98 -16.80 20.26
CA ASN A 45 -14.88 -18.05 21.04
C ASN A 45 -14.59 -19.30 20.17
N GLY A 46 -14.31 -19.14 18.87
CA GLY A 46 -14.29 -20.20 17.84
C GLY A 46 -12.92 -20.77 17.44
N GLY A 47 -11.82 -20.34 18.09
CA GLY A 47 -10.46 -20.80 17.78
C GLY A 47 -9.89 -20.28 16.45
N GLN A 48 -8.66 -20.70 16.11
CA GLN A 48 -7.89 -20.18 14.96
C GLN A 48 -8.49 -20.53 13.59
N HIS A 49 -9.18 -21.67 13.47
CA HIS A 49 -9.78 -22.10 12.21
C HIS A 49 -10.99 -21.22 11.81
N ALA A 50 -11.86 -20.89 12.76
CA ALA A 50 -12.98 -19.98 12.51
C ALA A 50 -12.49 -18.59 12.07
N GLN A 51 -11.39 -18.10 12.66
CA GLN A 51 -10.77 -16.84 12.28
C GLN A 51 -10.23 -16.86 10.84
N ALA A 52 -9.62 -17.98 10.43
CA ALA A 52 -9.15 -18.12 9.05
C ALA A 52 -10.31 -18.15 8.04
N ASP A 53 -11.39 -18.88 8.34
CA ASP A 53 -12.57 -18.95 7.47
C ASP A 53 -13.26 -17.59 7.31
N ASP A 54 -13.37 -16.82 8.40
CA ASP A 54 -13.91 -15.45 8.38
C ASP A 54 -13.04 -14.52 7.53
N ALA A 55 -11.71 -14.60 7.67
CA ALA A 55 -10.77 -13.83 6.87
C ALA A 55 -10.84 -14.22 5.38
N ILE A 56 -10.92 -15.52 5.06
CA ILE A 56 -11.08 -16.01 3.68
C ILE A 56 -12.39 -15.47 3.08
N ALA A 57 -13.49 -15.53 3.83
CA ALA A 57 -14.78 -15.01 3.38
C ALA A 57 -14.72 -13.49 3.15
N ALA A 58 -14.06 -12.74 4.03
CA ALA A 58 -13.84 -11.30 3.86
C ALA A 58 -12.98 -10.98 2.64
N GLY A 59 -11.88 -11.72 2.43
CA GLY A 59 -11.02 -11.58 1.25
C GLY A 59 -11.78 -11.81 -0.05
N ARG A 60 -12.62 -12.86 -0.12
CA ARG A 60 -13.48 -13.10 -1.30
C ARG A 60 -14.45 -11.95 -1.57
N ARG A 61 -15.04 -11.35 -0.52
CA ARG A 61 -15.90 -10.16 -0.68
C ARG A 61 -15.13 -8.95 -1.21
N MET A 62 -13.91 -8.71 -0.72
CA MET A 62 -13.04 -7.64 -1.22
C MET A 62 -12.68 -7.83 -2.70
N LEU A 63 -12.34 -9.06 -3.11
CA LEU A 63 -12.08 -9.38 -4.52
C LEU A 63 -13.32 -9.17 -5.38
N ALA A 64 -14.48 -9.64 -4.94
CA ALA A 64 -15.76 -9.41 -5.64
C ALA A 64 -16.12 -7.92 -5.76
N ALA A 65 -15.73 -7.10 -4.77
CA ALA A 65 -15.89 -5.65 -4.82
C ALA A 65 -14.91 -4.96 -5.78
N GLY A 66 -13.83 -5.62 -6.20
CA GLY A 66 -12.86 -5.14 -7.18
C GLY A 66 -11.45 -4.88 -6.64
N ALA A 67 -11.12 -5.33 -5.42
CA ALA A 67 -9.72 -5.31 -4.97
C ALA A 67 -8.86 -6.14 -5.94
N THR A 68 -7.71 -5.58 -6.33
CA THR A 68 -6.73 -6.29 -7.15
C THR A 68 -5.77 -7.11 -6.29
N ILE A 69 -5.49 -6.61 -5.08
CA ILE A 69 -4.56 -7.22 -4.12
C ILE A 69 -5.27 -7.34 -2.78
N LEU A 70 -5.06 -8.45 -2.07
CA LEU A 70 -5.39 -8.59 -0.65
C LEU A 70 -4.11 -8.55 0.16
N ASP A 71 -4.06 -7.71 1.19
CA ASP A 71 -2.89 -7.58 2.06
C ASP A 71 -3.18 -8.24 3.41
N ILE A 72 -2.56 -9.39 3.61
CA ILE A 72 -2.81 -10.30 4.73
C ILE A 72 -1.79 -10.03 5.83
N GLY A 73 -2.25 -9.55 6.99
CA GLY A 73 -1.41 -9.27 8.15
C GLY A 73 -1.78 -10.14 9.36
N GLY A 74 -0.80 -10.82 9.96
CA GLY A 74 -0.99 -11.62 11.19
C GLY A 74 -0.62 -10.87 12.48
N GLU A 75 0.20 -9.83 12.35
CA GLU A 75 0.67 -8.95 13.41
C GLU A 75 0.00 -7.57 13.32
N SER A 76 -0.51 -7.08 14.45
CA SER A 76 -1.02 -5.71 14.51
C SER A 76 0.15 -4.73 14.62
N THR A 77 0.27 -3.81 13.68
CA THR A 77 1.28 -2.71 13.73
C THR A 77 0.72 -1.43 14.37
N ARG A 78 -0.43 -1.53 15.06
CA ARG A 78 -1.03 -0.40 15.79
C ARG A 78 -0.14 0.01 16.98
N PRO A 79 -0.15 1.30 17.38
CA PRO A 79 0.61 1.76 18.53
C PRO A 79 0.33 0.93 19.79
N GLY A 80 1.39 0.43 20.43
CA GLY A 80 1.32 -0.38 21.65
C GLY A 80 0.97 -1.86 21.44
N ALA A 81 1.00 -2.37 20.21
CA ALA A 81 0.92 -3.80 19.96
C ALA A 81 2.11 -4.55 20.56
N GLN A 82 1.93 -5.83 20.88
CA GLN A 82 3.03 -6.67 21.36
C GLN A 82 3.67 -7.40 20.18
N PRO A 83 5.01 -7.57 20.16
CA PRO A 83 5.69 -8.36 19.13
C PRO A 83 5.12 -9.77 19.02
N LEU A 84 4.87 -10.22 17.79
CA LEU A 84 4.38 -11.56 17.51
C LEU A 84 5.51 -12.47 17.01
N PRO A 85 5.78 -13.63 17.64
CA PRO A 85 6.77 -14.57 17.13
C PRO A 85 6.43 -15.06 15.71
N PRO A 86 7.42 -15.27 14.82
CA PRO A 86 7.20 -15.68 13.43
C PRO A 86 6.33 -16.93 13.27
N GLY A 87 6.50 -17.93 14.14
CA GLY A 87 5.70 -19.15 14.11
C GLY A 87 4.22 -18.93 14.41
N GLU A 88 3.89 -17.99 15.29
CA GLU A 88 2.50 -17.64 15.61
C GLU A 88 1.90 -16.74 14.52
N GLU A 89 2.69 -15.82 13.96
CA GLU A 89 2.26 -15.05 12.79
C GLU A 89 1.93 -15.98 11.60
N TRP A 90 2.78 -16.97 11.32
CA TRP A 90 2.54 -17.96 10.27
C TRP A 90 1.26 -18.77 10.51
N ARG A 91 0.98 -19.17 11.76
CA ARG A 91 -0.28 -19.88 12.10
C ARG A 91 -1.52 -19.07 11.76
N ARG A 92 -1.43 -17.74 11.78
CA ARG A 92 -2.52 -16.83 11.44
C ARG A 92 -2.64 -16.63 9.94
N VAL A 93 -1.54 -16.31 9.25
CA VAL A 93 -1.59 -15.92 7.83
C VAL A 93 -1.60 -17.12 6.88
N GLY A 94 -0.91 -18.21 7.22
CA GLY A 94 -0.73 -19.38 6.35
C GLY A 94 -2.06 -20.00 5.87
N PRO A 95 -3.02 -20.31 6.77
CA PRO A 95 -4.32 -20.82 6.37
C PRO A 95 -5.12 -19.87 5.47
N VAL A 96 -5.02 -18.56 5.72
CA VAL A 96 -5.72 -17.52 4.95
C VAL A 96 -5.15 -17.41 3.54
N ILE A 97 -3.81 -17.42 3.41
CA ILE A 97 -3.11 -17.47 2.11
C ILE A 97 -3.55 -18.71 1.32
N ALA A 98 -3.54 -19.89 1.96
CA ALA A 98 -3.94 -21.14 1.32
C ALA A 98 -5.41 -21.12 0.83
N GLY A 99 -6.33 -20.58 1.63
CA GLY A 99 -7.76 -20.51 1.29
C GLY A 99 -8.14 -19.45 0.25
N LEU A 100 -7.28 -18.44 0.05
CA LEU A 100 -7.44 -17.39 -0.96
C LEU A 100 -6.61 -17.61 -2.23
N ARG A 101 -5.69 -18.59 -2.23
CA ARG A 101 -4.90 -18.94 -3.40
C ARG A 101 -5.82 -19.26 -4.58
N GLY A 102 -5.60 -18.58 -5.70
CA GLY A 102 -6.42 -18.76 -6.90
C GLY A 102 -7.83 -18.15 -6.85
N ALA A 103 -8.14 -17.32 -5.83
CA ALA A 103 -9.44 -16.64 -5.72
C ALA A 103 -9.64 -15.47 -6.71
N GLY A 104 -8.67 -15.21 -7.59
CA GLY A 104 -8.79 -14.23 -8.68
C GLY A 104 -8.14 -12.86 -8.43
N GLY A 105 -7.38 -12.71 -7.33
CA GLY A 105 -6.55 -11.53 -7.07
C GLY A 105 -5.17 -11.92 -6.52
N LEU A 106 -4.29 -10.93 -6.43
CA LEU A 106 -2.94 -11.10 -5.91
C LEU A 106 -2.96 -11.12 -4.38
N ILE A 107 -2.05 -11.88 -3.79
CA ILE A 107 -1.88 -11.97 -2.34
C ILE A 107 -0.59 -11.24 -1.94
N SER A 108 -0.76 -10.21 -1.10
CA SER A 108 0.33 -9.56 -0.37
C SER A 108 0.34 -10.07 1.07
N VAL A 109 1.53 -10.18 1.65
CA VAL A 109 1.70 -10.48 3.09
C VAL A 109 2.40 -9.32 3.78
N ASP A 110 1.72 -8.74 4.78
CA ASP A 110 2.20 -7.67 5.65
C ASP A 110 2.97 -8.32 6.81
N THR A 111 4.29 -8.40 6.66
CA THR A 111 5.19 -9.02 7.64
C THR A 111 6.59 -8.42 7.59
N ARG A 112 7.29 -8.52 8.72
CA ARG A 112 8.68 -8.06 8.91
C ARG A 112 9.66 -9.20 9.20
N HIS A 113 9.18 -10.45 9.22
CA HIS A 113 9.98 -11.64 9.55
C HIS A 113 10.34 -12.42 8.29
N ALA A 114 11.64 -12.63 8.03
CA ALA A 114 12.12 -13.31 6.83
C ALA A 114 11.58 -14.75 6.72
N GLU A 115 11.41 -15.43 7.85
CA GLU A 115 10.79 -16.76 7.92
C GLU A 115 9.35 -16.76 7.38
N VAL A 116 8.54 -15.78 7.78
CA VAL A 116 7.13 -15.66 7.34
C VAL A 116 7.07 -15.27 5.87
N MET A 117 7.94 -14.36 5.43
CA MET A 117 8.06 -13.99 4.01
C MET A 117 8.37 -15.23 3.16
N ALA A 118 9.36 -16.04 3.53
CA ALA A 118 9.74 -17.24 2.78
C ALA A 118 8.58 -18.24 2.67
N ARG A 119 7.93 -18.56 3.80
CA ARG A 119 6.77 -19.47 3.82
C ARG A 119 5.59 -18.93 3.01
N ALA A 120 5.36 -17.62 3.05
CA ALA A 120 4.31 -16.97 2.26
C ALA A 120 4.55 -17.13 0.76
N LEU A 121 5.79 -16.90 0.30
CA LEU A 121 6.16 -17.09 -1.10
C LEU A 121 5.99 -18.55 -1.55
N GLU A 122 6.42 -19.52 -0.73
CA GLU A 122 6.19 -20.95 -0.98
C GLU A 122 4.69 -21.31 -1.06
N ALA A 123 3.87 -20.67 -0.22
CA ALA A 123 2.42 -20.84 -0.23
C ALA A 123 1.71 -20.13 -1.40
N GLY A 124 2.43 -19.29 -2.16
CA GLY A 124 1.94 -18.60 -3.36
C GLY A 124 1.51 -17.16 -3.13
N ALA A 125 2.10 -16.44 -2.17
CA ALA A 125 2.00 -14.99 -2.11
C ALA A 125 2.73 -14.33 -3.30
N ASP A 126 2.16 -13.24 -3.80
CA ASP A 126 2.61 -12.50 -4.97
C ASP A 126 3.35 -11.21 -4.62
N VAL A 127 3.21 -10.71 -3.39
CA VAL A 127 3.83 -9.44 -2.92
C VAL A 127 4.26 -9.59 -1.46
N ILE A 128 5.38 -8.98 -1.09
CA ILE A 128 5.79 -8.81 0.31
C ILE A 128 5.66 -7.34 0.68
N ASN A 129 4.95 -7.05 1.78
CA ASN A 129 4.79 -5.71 2.33
C ASN A 129 5.50 -5.65 3.68
N ASP A 130 6.60 -4.90 3.78
CA ASP A 130 7.37 -4.77 5.01
C ASP A 130 7.34 -3.32 5.53
N VAL A 131 6.59 -3.14 6.62
CA VAL A 131 6.47 -1.85 7.33
C VAL A 131 7.79 -1.32 7.92
N SER A 132 8.80 -2.18 8.06
CA SER A 132 10.15 -1.82 8.49
C SER A 132 11.09 -1.51 7.32
N ALA A 133 10.61 -1.66 6.08
CA ALA A 133 11.41 -1.54 4.87
C ALA A 133 12.65 -2.44 4.89
N LEU A 134 12.53 -3.71 5.31
CA LEU A 134 13.60 -4.70 5.44
C LEU A 134 14.66 -4.33 6.50
N ALA A 135 14.30 -3.50 7.48
CA ALA A 135 15.22 -3.11 8.56
C ALA A 135 15.08 -3.98 9.81
N HIS A 136 13.98 -4.72 9.94
CA HIS A 136 13.72 -5.53 11.14
C HIS A 136 14.53 -6.83 11.17
N ASP A 137 14.46 -7.61 10.09
CA ASP A 137 15.09 -8.93 9.98
C ASP A 137 16.23 -8.88 8.93
N PRO A 138 17.50 -9.08 9.34
CA PRO A 138 18.64 -8.98 8.43
C PRO A 138 18.64 -10.04 7.33
N ASP A 139 17.90 -11.14 7.49
CA ASP A 139 17.81 -12.20 6.49
C ASP A 139 16.79 -11.89 5.38
N ALA A 140 15.93 -10.88 5.57
CA ALA A 140 14.84 -10.56 4.66
C ALA A 140 15.33 -10.11 3.27
N ALA A 141 16.25 -9.14 3.21
CA ALA A 141 16.73 -8.62 1.93
C ALA A 141 17.52 -9.68 1.12
N PRO A 142 18.50 -10.43 1.70
CA PRO A 142 19.18 -11.51 1.00
C PRO A 142 18.24 -12.64 0.53
N MET A 143 17.16 -12.90 1.29
CA MET A 143 16.15 -13.90 0.90
C MET A 143 15.32 -13.43 -0.30
N LEU A 144 14.83 -12.18 -0.28
CA LEU A 144 14.00 -11.61 -1.34
C LEU A 144 14.77 -11.36 -2.64
N ALA A 145 16.09 -11.15 -2.56
CA ALA A 145 16.97 -11.04 -3.73
C ALA A 145 16.98 -12.31 -4.60
N ARG A 146 16.68 -13.48 -4.02
CA ARG A 146 16.58 -14.76 -4.74
C ARG A 146 15.22 -14.99 -5.42
N HIS A 147 14.27 -14.10 -5.21
CA HIS A 147 12.93 -14.16 -5.78
C HIS A 147 12.74 -13.04 -6.82
N THR A 148 11.67 -13.09 -7.59
CA THR A 148 11.26 -12.00 -8.51
C THR A 148 10.09 -11.18 -7.96
N THR A 149 9.62 -11.52 -6.76
CA THR A 149 8.44 -10.94 -6.13
C THR A 149 8.62 -9.44 -5.86
N PRO A 150 7.61 -8.61 -6.11
CA PRO A 150 7.61 -7.22 -5.67
C PRO A 150 7.61 -7.07 -4.14
N VAL A 151 8.24 -5.98 -3.69
CA VAL A 151 8.45 -5.67 -2.27
C VAL A 151 8.02 -4.23 -2.00
N ILE A 152 7.20 -4.02 -0.97
CA ILE A 152 6.78 -2.70 -0.52
C ILE A 152 7.63 -2.30 0.68
N LEU A 153 8.29 -1.14 0.57
CA LEU A 153 9.12 -0.54 1.61
C LEU A 153 8.40 0.65 2.22
N MET A 154 8.04 0.57 3.50
CA MET A 154 7.36 1.67 4.20
C MET A 154 8.32 2.54 5.01
N HIS A 155 8.06 3.85 5.04
CA HIS A 155 8.71 4.77 5.96
C HIS A 155 8.14 4.63 7.37
N MET A 156 9.02 4.40 8.34
CA MET A 156 8.73 4.51 9.77
C MET A 156 10.01 4.86 10.53
N ARG A 157 9.88 5.53 11.68
CA ARG A 157 10.96 5.68 12.65
C ARG A 157 10.61 4.94 13.94
N GLY A 158 11.57 4.19 14.49
CA GLY A 158 11.38 3.36 15.68
C GLY A 158 10.50 2.15 15.44
N THR A 159 9.63 1.86 16.41
CA THR A 159 8.71 0.70 16.44
C THR A 159 7.29 1.18 16.72
N PRO A 160 6.23 0.37 16.54
CA PRO A 160 4.88 0.77 16.90
C PRO A 160 4.73 1.35 18.32
N GLU A 161 5.55 0.90 19.26
CA GLU A 161 5.57 1.37 20.66
C GLU A 161 6.27 2.74 20.81
N THR A 162 7.32 2.99 20.03
CA THR A 162 8.21 4.17 20.19
C THR A 162 7.99 5.26 19.13
N MET A 163 7.36 4.93 18.00
CA MET A 163 7.35 5.77 16.80
C MET A 163 6.77 7.17 17.02
N ASN A 164 5.78 7.33 17.90
CA ASN A 164 5.14 8.62 18.14
C ASN A 164 6.12 9.63 18.77
N ALA A 165 7.07 9.17 19.58
CA ALA A 165 8.10 10.02 20.18
C ALA A 165 9.19 10.44 19.16
N LEU A 166 9.27 9.75 18.02
CA LEU A 166 10.25 9.99 16.95
C LEU A 166 9.68 10.79 15.78
N ALA A 167 8.48 11.37 15.95
CA ALA A 167 7.81 12.23 14.98
C ALA A 167 8.43 13.65 14.92
N VAL A 168 9.77 13.72 14.78
CA VAL A 168 10.55 14.97 14.78
C VAL A 168 11.27 15.11 13.43
N TYR A 169 10.73 15.92 12.53
CA TYR A 169 11.27 16.13 11.19
C TYR A 169 11.68 17.58 11.00
N ASP A 170 12.73 17.82 10.21
CA ASP A 170 13.05 19.17 9.73
C ASP A 170 12.05 19.57 8.64
N ASP A 171 11.83 18.67 7.69
CA ASP A 171 10.77 18.73 6.69
C ASP A 171 10.29 17.29 6.44
N VAL A 172 9.08 16.96 6.92
CA VAL A 172 8.53 15.60 6.83
C VAL A 172 8.53 15.03 5.41
N ALA A 173 8.28 15.85 4.39
CA ALA A 173 8.20 15.36 3.02
C ALA A 173 9.60 15.05 2.46
N VAL A 174 10.58 15.93 2.72
CA VAL A 174 11.97 15.76 2.29
C VAL A 174 12.65 14.61 3.05
N ASP A 175 12.47 14.57 4.36
CA ASP A 175 13.06 13.56 5.23
C ASP A 175 12.51 12.15 4.89
N VAL A 176 11.20 12.02 4.64
CA VAL A 176 10.59 10.75 4.20
C VAL A 176 11.18 10.28 2.88
N VAL A 177 11.33 11.16 1.88
CA VAL A 177 11.96 10.80 0.59
C VAL A 177 13.40 10.36 0.80
N ARG A 178 14.19 11.11 1.58
CA ARG A 178 15.59 10.79 1.85
C ARG A 178 15.73 9.43 2.54
N GLU A 179 14.94 9.19 3.57
CA GLU A 179 14.99 7.96 4.36
C GLU A 179 14.49 6.75 3.58
N LEU A 180 13.39 6.87 2.83
CA LEU A 180 12.94 5.82 1.91
C LEU A 180 13.95 5.56 0.80
N GLY A 181 14.54 6.61 0.23
CA GLY A 181 15.58 6.49 -0.79
C GLY A 181 16.77 5.68 -0.31
N ALA A 182 17.20 5.87 0.95
CA ALA A 182 18.23 5.06 1.57
C ALA A 182 17.80 3.58 1.71
N ARG A 183 16.53 3.31 2.06
CA ARG A 183 16.00 1.94 2.11
C ARG A 183 15.94 1.27 0.73
N VAL A 184 15.56 2.02 -0.30
CA VAL A 184 15.57 1.53 -1.69
C VAL A 184 17.00 1.17 -2.12
N ALA A 185 17.98 2.03 -1.83
CA ALA A 185 19.39 1.75 -2.14
C ALA A 185 19.90 0.49 -1.43
N ILE A 186 19.56 0.32 -0.15
CA ILE A 186 19.91 -0.90 0.62
C ILE A 186 19.29 -2.15 0.00
N ALA A 187 18.06 -2.07 -0.49
CA ALA A 187 17.40 -3.19 -1.16
C ALA A 187 18.07 -3.51 -2.52
N GLU A 188 18.45 -2.50 -3.29
CA GLU A 188 19.20 -2.66 -4.55
C GLU A 188 20.58 -3.29 -4.31
N ASP A 189 21.32 -2.83 -3.30
CA ASP A 189 22.63 -3.36 -2.91
C ASP A 189 22.54 -4.84 -2.49
N ALA A 190 21.40 -5.25 -1.92
CA ALA A 190 21.12 -6.65 -1.59
C ALA A 190 20.72 -7.50 -2.83
N GLY A 191 20.50 -6.89 -3.99
CA GLY A 191 20.13 -7.55 -5.25
C GLY A 191 18.64 -7.50 -5.60
N ILE A 192 17.84 -6.68 -4.92
CA ILE A 192 16.42 -6.46 -5.26
C ILE A 192 16.32 -5.33 -6.29
N ALA A 193 16.01 -5.68 -7.54
CA ALA A 193 15.89 -4.69 -8.61
C ALA A 193 14.80 -3.63 -8.31
N ARG A 194 15.09 -2.35 -8.60
CA ARG A 194 14.17 -1.23 -8.36
C ARG A 194 12.80 -1.39 -9.01
N ASP A 195 12.76 -2.04 -10.16
CA ASP A 195 11.53 -2.33 -10.89
C ASP A 195 10.65 -3.37 -10.21
N ARG A 196 11.03 -3.88 -9.03
CA ARG A 196 10.23 -4.70 -8.11
C ARG A 196 9.84 -3.96 -6.84
N ILE A 197 10.31 -2.72 -6.64
CA ILE A 197 10.15 -1.99 -5.38
C ILE A 197 8.98 -1.00 -5.48
N LEU A 198 8.08 -1.07 -4.50
CA LEU A 198 7.11 -0.03 -4.19
C LEU A 198 7.53 0.69 -2.90
N VAL A 199 7.10 1.94 -2.76
CA VAL A 199 7.36 2.74 -1.54
C VAL A 199 6.07 3.23 -0.91
N ASP A 200 6.00 3.21 0.42
CA ASP A 200 4.89 3.76 1.21
C ASP A 200 5.42 4.87 2.15
N PRO A 201 4.89 6.11 2.09
CA PRO A 201 5.29 7.20 3.00
C PRO A 201 4.93 6.96 4.48
N GLY A 202 4.19 5.90 4.81
CA GLY A 202 3.90 5.50 6.18
C GLY A 202 3.00 6.50 6.91
N PHE A 203 1.82 6.78 6.35
CA PHE A 203 0.86 7.68 7.00
C PHE A 203 0.42 7.13 8.38
N GLY A 204 0.51 8.00 9.39
CA GLY A 204 0.25 7.67 10.78
C GLY A 204 1.35 6.86 11.48
N PHE A 205 2.50 6.62 10.84
CA PHE A 205 3.68 5.99 11.44
C PHE A 205 4.77 7.04 11.66
N ALA A 206 5.13 7.25 12.92
CA ALA A 206 6.05 8.29 13.38
C ALA A 206 5.72 9.69 12.83
N LYS A 207 4.44 10.06 12.72
CA LYS A 207 3.99 11.35 12.18
C LYS A 207 2.76 11.85 12.93
N ASP A 208 2.76 13.12 13.33
CA ASP A 208 1.57 13.78 13.90
C ASP A 208 0.54 14.18 12.82
N ALA A 209 -0.58 14.77 13.22
CA ALA A 209 -1.64 15.17 12.29
C ALA A 209 -1.17 16.18 11.24
N ALA A 210 -0.44 17.22 11.65
CA ALA A 210 0.03 18.29 10.78
C ALA A 210 1.09 17.79 9.79
N GLN A 211 1.96 16.88 10.24
CA GLN A 211 2.95 16.20 9.43
C GLN A 211 2.29 15.28 8.38
N ASN A 212 1.27 14.49 8.76
CA ASN A 212 0.51 13.68 7.81
C ASN A 212 -0.18 14.56 6.74
N ILE A 213 -0.78 15.68 7.14
CA ILE A 213 -1.41 16.63 6.21
C ILE A 213 -0.36 17.23 5.25
N THR A 214 0.78 17.66 5.77
CA THR A 214 1.88 18.22 4.97
C THR A 214 2.41 17.21 3.97
N LEU A 215 2.63 15.97 4.41
CA LEU A 215 3.11 14.88 3.55
C LEU A 215 2.08 14.54 2.46
N LEU A 216 0.79 14.51 2.79
CA LEU A 216 -0.27 14.24 1.82
C LEU A 216 -0.38 15.35 0.76
N ARG A 217 -0.25 16.62 1.15
CA ARG A 217 -0.24 17.77 0.21
C ARG A 217 0.96 17.74 -0.73
N ARG A 218 2.06 17.13 -0.30
CA ARG A 218 3.33 17.08 -1.05
C ARG A 218 3.62 15.69 -1.61
N LEU A 219 2.63 14.81 -1.65
CA LEU A 219 2.78 13.42 -2.09
C LEU A 219 3.50 13.25 -3.45
N PRO A 220 3.34 14.13 -4.45
CA PRO A 220 4.09 14.06 -5.71
C PRO A 220 5.62 14.03 -5.56
N ILE A 221 6.17 14.52 -4.44
CA ILE A 221 7.62 14.46 -4.17
C ILE A 221 8.16 13.03 -4.14
N LEU A 222 7.33 12.01 -3.88
CA LEU A 222 7.77 10.62 -3.90
C LEU A 222 8.12 10.10 -5.30
N ALA A 223 7.69 10.79 -6.37
CA ALA A 223 8.09 10.44 -7.74
C ALA A 223 9.63 10.44 -7.91
N ASN A 224 10.36 11.21 -7.09
CA ASN A 224 11.82 11.22 -7.05
C ASN A 224 12.45 9.86 -6.74
N LEU A 225 11.69 8.92 -6.16
CA LEU A 225 12.18 7.58 -5.84
C LEU A 225 12.13 6.64 -7.05
N GLY A 226 11.41 6.98 -8.12
CA GLY A 226 11.28 6.11 -9.31
C GLY A 226 10.58 4.79 -9.02
N CYS A 227 9.87 4.70 -7.90
CA CYS A 227 9.12 3.54 -7.47
C CYS A 227 7.64 3.85 -7.52
N ARG A 228 6.84 2.82 -7.75
CA ARG A 228 5.39 2.90 -7.59
C ARG A 228 5.06 3.18 -6.12
N VAL A 229 4.07 4.02 -5.87
CA VAL A 229 3.73 4.48 -4.51
C VAL A 229 2.48 3.79 -3.99
N LEU A 230 2.57 3.23 -2.78
CA LEU A 230 1.41 2.81 -2.00
C LEU A 230 0.92 3.96 -1.12
N VAL A 231 -0.39 4.16 -1.05
CA VAL A 231 -1.05 5.18 -0.22
C VAL A 231 -1.95 4.51 0.81
N GLY A 232 -1.48 4.46 2.07
CA GLY A 232 -2.17 3.83 3.20
C GLY A 232 -2.75 4.81 4.21
N THR A 233 -3.76 5.59 3.85
CA THR A 233 -4.40 6.56 4.79
C THR A 233 -5.59 5.98 5.57
N SER A 234 -6.00 4.75 5.25
CA SER A 234 -7.28 4.18 5.68
C SER A 234 -7.51 4.19 7.19
N ARG A 235 -8.60 4.86 7.59
CA ARG A 235 -9.10 4.98 8.98
C ARG A 235 -8.09 5.57 9.98
N LYS A 236 -6.99 6.16 9.50
CA LYS A 236 -5.91 6.70 10.34
C LYS A 236 -6.40 7.84 11.24
N ARG A 237 -5.72 8.00 12.37
CA ARG A 237 -6.10 8.95 13.44
C ARG A 237 -6.21 10.40 12.96
N PHE A 238 -5.31 10.83 12.06
CA PHE A 238 -5.32 12.20 11.53
C PHE A 238 -6.63 12.54 10.78
N ILE A 239 -7.28 11.56 10.15
CA ILE A 239 -8.59 11.76 9.51
C ILE A 239 -9.65 12.08 10.57
N GLY A 240 -9.64 11.36 11.69
CA GLY A 240 -10.54 11.64 12.82
C GLY A 240 -10.28 13.02 13.44
N GLN A 241 -9.03 13.46 13.48
CA GLN A 241 -8.67 14.80 13.98
C GLN A 241 -9.14 15.93 13.04
N ILE A 242 -9.15 15.70 11.72
CA ILE A 242 -9.66 16.66 10.73
C ILE A 242 -11.20 16.73 10.76
N THR A 243 -11.85 15.57 10.85
CA THR A 243 -13.31 15.44 10.64
C THR A 243 -14.13 15.48 11.93
N GLY A 244 -13.50 15.30 13.09
CA GLY A 244 -14.19 15.07 14.37
C GLY A 244 -14.70 13.63 14.56
N VAL A 245 -14.46 12.71 13.60
CA VAL A 245 -14.96 11.34 13.67
C VAL A 245 -14.04 10.46 14.56
N ALA A 246 -14.53 10.15 15.76
CA ALA A 246 -13.75 9.43 16.78
C ALA A 246 -13.55 7.95 16.49
N ARG A 247 -14.58 7.24 16.02
CA ARG A 247 -14.50 5.80 15.72
C ARG A 247 -13.78 5.57 14.40
N ALA A 248 -12.83 4.63 14.37
CA ALA A 248 -12.02 4.38 13.17
C ALA A 248 -12.87 3.88 11.99
N ASP A 249 -13.85 3.01 12.26
CA ASP A 249 -14.69 2.40 11.22
C ASP A 249 -15.61 3.41 10.51
N ASP A 250 -15.90 4.54 11.16
CA ASP A 250 -16.76 5.59 10.60
C ASP A 250 -15.96 6.59 9.74
N ARG A 251 -14.65 6.40 9.58
CA ARG A 251 -13.74 7.31 8.83
C ARG A 251 -13.61 6.97 7.36
N ASP A 252 -14.39 6.04 6.82
CA ASP A 252 -14.30 5.66 5.41
C ASP A 252 -14.54 6.84 4.46
N PRO A 253 -15.53 7.74 4.66
CA PRO A 253 -15.68 8.93 3.81
C PRO A 253 -14.45 9.83 3.79
N GLY A 254 -13.83 10.09 4.96
CA GLY A 254 -12.60 10.86 5.06
C GLY A 254 -11.38 10.13 4.45
N THR A 255 -11.37 8.80 4.52
CA THR A 255 -10.37 7.94 3.88
C THR A 255 -10.42 8.08 2.36
N LEU A 256 -11.62 8.10 1.76
CA LEU A 256 -11.77 8.30 0.32
C LEU A 256 -11.09 9.61 -0.11
N ALA A 257 -11.47 10.72 0.53
CA ALA A 257 -10.89 12.03 0.24
C ALA A 257 -9.37 12.09 0.45
N ALA A 258 -8.86 11.45 1.51
CA ALA A 258 -7.43 11.44 1.81
C ALA A 258 -6.60 10.52 0.89
N THR A 259 -7.23 9.58 0.17
CA THR A 259 -6.52 8.62 -0.68
C THR A 259 -6.46 9.07 -2.15
N LEU A 260 -7.45 9.82 -2.62
CA LEU A 260 -7.53 10.30 -4.00
C LEU A 260 -6.29 11.09 -4.49
N PRO A 261 -5.62 11.93 -3.68
CA PRO A 261 -4.37 12.59 -4.12
C PRO A 261 -3.27 11.62 -4.56
N GLY A 262 -3.34 10.35 -4.12
CA GLY A 262 -2.46 9.30 -4.60
C GLY A 262 -2.59 9.04 -6.10
N LEU A 263 -3.76 9.28 -6.69
CA LEU A 263 -4.04 8.99 -8.10
C LEU A 263 -3.33 9.94 -9.07
N ASP A 264 -2.74 11.03 -8.58
CA ASP A 264 -1.84 11.88 -9.37
C ASP A 264 -0.50 11.18 -9.65
N LEU A 265 -0.15 10.15 -8.87
CA LEU A 265 1.04 9.34 -9.08
C LEU A 265 0.73 8.17 -10.04
N PRO A 266 1.53 7.98 -11.11
CA PRO A 266 1.29 6.90 -12.05
C PRO A 266 1.35 5.54 -11.35
N GLY A 267 0.30 4.75 -11.56
CA GLY A 267 0.21 3.42 -10.98
C GLY A 267 0.03 3.40 -9.46
N ALA A 268 -0.48 4.42 -8.78
CA ALA A 268 -0.63 4.34 -7.33
C ALA A 268 -1.38 3.08 -6.82
N LEU A 269 -0.95 2.55 -5.68
CA LEU A 269 -1.59 1.43 -4.99
C LEU A 269 -2.35 1.96 -3.76
N LEU A 270 -3.68 1.88 -3.77
CA LEU A 270 -4.54 2.44 -2.73
C LEU A 270 -4.88 1.37 -1.69
N ARG A 271 -4.32 1.46 -0.47
CA ARG A 271 -4.50 0.44 0.58
C ARG A 271 -5.62 0.82 1.54
N VAL A 272 -6.72 0.06 1.55
CA VAL A 272 -7.96 0.43 2.26
C VAL A 272 -8.69 -0.74 2.94
N HIS A 273 -9.44 -0.45 4.00
CA HIS A 273 -10.38 -1.40 4.61
C HIS A 273 -11.69 -1.50 3.78
N ALA A 274 -12.28 -0.36 3.40
CA ALA A 274 -13.52 -0.29 2.65
C ALA A 274 -13.28 -0.30 1.14
N VAL A 275 -13.12 -1.50 0.58
CA VAL A 275 -12.81 -1.71 -0.84
C VAL A 275 -13.92 -1.21 -1.76
N GLU A 276 -15.18 -1.59 -1.53
CA GLU A 276 -16.28 -1.24 -2.43
C GLU A 276 -16.47 0.29 -2.58
N PRO A 277 -16.51 1.10 -1.49
CA PRO A 277 -16.52 2.55 -1.60
C PRO A 277 -15.29 3.13 -2.32
N MET A 278 -14.10 2.55 -2.11
CA MET A 278 -12.90 2.99 -2.81
C MET A 278 -12.95 2.70 -4.30
N ILE A 279 -13.48 1.55 -4.71
CA ILE A 279 -13.68 1.20 -6.11
C ILE A 279 -14.67 2.16 -6.78
N GLN A 280 -15.75 2.53 -6.08
CA GLN A 280 -16.67 3.56 -6.56
C GLN A 280 -15.96 4.91 -6.76
N ALA A 281 -15.21 5.36 -5.76
CA ALA A 281 -14.45 6.61 -5.83
C ALA A 281 -13.43 6.61 -6.98
N LEU A 282 -12.69 5.50 -7.14
CA LEU A 282 -11.72 5.32 -8.21
C LEU A 282 -12.37 5.40 -9.60
N ARG A 283 -13.51 4.75 -9.80
CA ARG A 283 -14.24 4.80 -11.08
C ARG A 283 -14.69 6.21 -11.43
N VAL A 284 -15.21 6.96 -10.45
CA VAL A 284 -15.57 8.37 -10.64
C VAL A 284 -14.34 9.20 -10.99
N TRP A 285 -13.24 9.03 -10.25
CA TRP A 285 -12.00 9.75 -10.51
C TRP A 285 -11.47 9.50 -11.93
N GLN A 286 -11.42 8.24 -12.35
CA GLN A 286 -10.97 7.83 -13.69
C GLN A 286 -11.87 8.39 -14.81
N ALA A 287 -13.18 8.48 -14.59
CA ALA A 287 -14.09 9.09 -15.55
C ALA A 287 -13.85 10.60 -15.72
N LEU A 288 -13.42 11.29 -14.65
CA LEU A 288 -13.11 12.72 -14.67
C LEU A 288 -11.68 13.03 -15.16
N HIS A 289 -10.75 12.09 -15.00
CA HIS A 289 -9.33 12.22 -15.34
C HIS A 289 -8.92 11.12 -16.32
N PRO A 290 -9.42 11.14 -17.57
CA PRO A 290 -9.08 10.12 -18.55
C PRO A 290 -7.56 10.15 -18.81
N SER A 291 -6.89 9.06 -18.46
CA SER A 291 -5.46 8.89 -18.74
C SER A 291 -5.23 9.06 -20.24
N GLY A 292 -4.32 9.96 -20.65
CA GLY A 292 -3.98 10.24 -22.06
C GLY A 292 -3.35 9.07 -22.83
N ARG A 293 -3.43 7.83 -22.33
CA ARG A 293 -3.13 6.60 -23.06
C ARG A 293 -4.44 5.95 -23.50
N GLN A 294 -5.16 6.61 -24.41
CA GLN A 294 -6.05 5.86 -25.31
C GLN A 294 -5.16 5.00 -26.20
N ALA A 295 -4.95 3.74 -25.80
CA ALA A 295 -4.78 2.71 -26.80
C ALA A 295 -6.06 2.74 -27.64
N THR A 296 -5.95 3.23 -28.87
CA THR A 296 -7.00 3.13 -29.89
C THR A 296 -7.39 1.67 -30.04
N LYS A 297 -8.40 1.24 -29.29
CA LYS A 297 -9.23 0.09 -29.61
C LYS A 297 -10.67 0.54 -29.57
N GLN A 298 -11.32 0.27 -30.69
CA GLN A 298 -12.60 0.80 -31.11
C GLN A 298 -13.73 0.51 -30.12
N GLY A 299 -14.58 1.53 -29.91
CA GLY A 299 -16.02 1.34 -29.84
C GLY A 299 -16.59 0.71 -28.57
N VAL A 300 -16.52 1.41 -27.45
CA VAL A 300 -17.62 1.37 -26.46
C VAL A 300 -17.83 2.79 -25.94
N SER A 301 -18.89 3.45 -26.43
CA SER A 301 -19.35 4.72 -25.85
C SER A 301 -19.96 4.44 -24.47
N PRO A 302 -19.73 5.31 -23.47
CA PRO A 302 -20.43 5.20 -22.20
C PRO A 302 -21.95 5.37 -22.40
N PRO A 303 -22.80 4.73 -21.58
CA PRO A 303 -24.24 4.89 -21.67
C PRO A 303 -24.61 6.36 -21.42
N SER A 304 -25.41 6.93 -22.31
CA SER A 304 -25.92 8.29 -22.20
C SER A 304 -26.75 8.45 -20.93
N LEU A 305 -26.38 9.42 -20.10
CA LEU A 305 -27.23 9.93 -19.02
C LEU A 305 -28.37 10.77 -19.63
N GLN A 306 -29.32 10.11 -20.28
CA GLN A 306 -30.59 10.73 -20.68
C GLN A 306 -31.75 9.76 -20.41
N ASP A 307 -32.83 10.36 -19.89
CA ASP A 307 -34.16 9.81 -19.60
C ASP A 307 -34.33 8.88 -18.39
N ARG A 308 -34.45 9.52 -17.22
CA ARG A 308 -35.55 9.21 -16.29
C ARG A 308 -36.37 10.46 -16.04
N SER A 309 -37.11 10.88 -17.05
CA SER A 309 -38.33 11.67 -16.87
C SER A 309 -39.47 10.96 -17.59
N THR A 310 -40.62 10.85 -16.91
CA THR A 310 -41.87 10.16 -17.29
C THR A 310 -41.79 8.62 -17.14
N SER A 311 -42.63 7.94 -16.36
CA SER A 311 -44.00 8.20 -15.85
C SER A 311 -44.16 7.61 -14.46
#